data_AF-A0A366C134-F1
#
_entry.id   AF-A0A366C134-F1
#
_cell.length_a   1.000
_cell.length_b   1.000
_cell.length_c   1.000
_cell.angle_alpha   90.00
_cell.angle_beta   90.00
_cell.angle_gamma   90.00
#
_symmetry.space_group_name_H-M   'P 1'
#
loop_
_entity.id
_entity.type
_entity.pdbx_description
1 polymer ?
#
loop_
_entity_poly.entity_id
_entity_poly.type
_entity_poly.pdbx_seq_one_letter_code
_entity_poly.pdbx_strand_id
1 'polypeptide(L)'
;MASAICALAGGGEAAPLPKGEGLKVVRQECTRCHPLRNIVNSDGFTAPQWRDFIVRMTDLENRPENLDVVVAYLAKHFPPYAPDD
;
A
#
# COMPACT_ATOMS: atom_id res chain seq x y z
N MET A 1 34.16 -34.09 6.98
CA MET A 1 33.99 -32.64 6.75
C MET A 1 32.64 -32.46 6.08
N ALA A 2 31.61 -32.10 6.84
CA ALA A 2 30.26 -31.92 6.33
C ALA A 2 29.94 -30.42 6.34
N SER A 3 30.14 -29.76 5.20
CA SER A 3 29.72 -28.37 5.01
C SER A 3 28.28 -28.39 4.49
N ALA A 4 27.34 -28.11 5.38
CA ALA A 4 25.99 -27.72 4.98
C ALA A 4 26.03 -26.25 4.55
N ILE A 5 25.80 -26.00 3.27
CA ILE A 5 25.62 -24.65 2.74
C ILE A 5 24.16 -24.28 3.00
N CYS A 6 23.94 -23.38 3.97
CA CYS A 6 22.64 -22.73 4.18
C CYS A 6 22.23 -22.01 2.89
N ALA A 7 21.06 -22.36 2.36
CA ALA A 7 20.40 -21.61 1.30
C ALA A 7 19.94 -20.25 1.84
N LEU A 8 20.44 -19.16 1.26
CA LEU A 8 19.86 -17.83 1.43
C LEU A 8 18.64 -17.71 0.49
N ALA A 9 17.47 -18.03 0.99
CA ALA A 9 16.21 -17.61 0.36
C ALA A 9 15.96 -16.14 0.74
N GLY A 10 16.62 -15.22 0.03
CA GLY A 10 16.31 -13.79 0.07
C GLY A 10 15.08 -13.48 -0.77
N GLY A 11 13.92 -13.98 -0.37
CA GLY A 11 12.64 -13.50 -0.88
C GLY A 11 12.32 -12.19 -0.16
N GLY A 12 12.50 -11.05 -0.83
CA GLY A 12 12.08 -9.76 -0.33
C GLY A 12 10.56 -9.73 -0.16
N GLU A 13 10.09 -10.19 0.98
CA GLU A 13 8.72 -9.97 1.41
C GLU A 13 8.56 -8.45 1.56
N ALA A 14 7.79 -7.85 0.64
CA ALA A 14 7.40 -6.45 0.77
C ALA A 14 6.89 -6.26 2.20
N ALA A 15 7.49 -5.32 2.94
CA ALA A 15 7.14 -5.10 4.33
C ALA A 15 5.61 -5.03 4.47
N PRO A 16 5.02 -5.78 5.42
CA PRO A 16 3.56 -5.88 5.48
C PRO A 16 2.96 -4.50 5.74
N LEU A 17 1.93 -4.14 4.98
CA LEU A 17 1.20 -2.89 5.18
C LEU A 17 0.75 -2.74 6.65
N PRO A 18 0.78 -1.52 7.22
CA PRO A 18 0.40 -1.27 8.62
C PRO A 18 -0.97 -1.85 8.99
N LYS A 19 -1.07 -2.53 10.12
CA LYS A 19 -2.38 -3.03 10.61
C LYS A 19 -3.27 -1.84 10.99
N GLY A 20 -4.57 -1.96 10.73
CA GLY A 20 -5.54 -0.94 11.11
C GLY A 20 -6.87 -1.06 10.38
N GLU A 21 -7.80 -0.20 10.77
CA GLU A 21 -9.06 0.03 10.06
C GLU A 21 -8.77 0.35 8.58
N GLY A 22 -9.53 -0.24 7.67
CA GLY A 22 -9.36 -0.04 6.23
C GLY A 22 -8.35 -0.97 5.53
N LEU A 23 -7.41 -1.60 6.26
CA LEU A 23 -6.44 -2.53 5.64
C LEU A 23 -7.13 -3.67 4.86
N LYS A 24 -8.23 -4.23 5.40
CA LYS A 24 -8.99 -5.29 4.71
C LYS A 24 -9.55 -4.80 3.37
N VAL A 25 -10.10 -3.58 3.34
CA VAL A 25 -10.66 -2.98 2.12
C VAL A 25 -9.56 -2.69 1.11
N VAL A 26 -8.42 -2.15 1.55
CA VAL A 26 -7.23 -1.94 0.69
C VAL A 26 -6.77 -3.25 0.06
N ARG A 27 -6.66 -4.32 0.86
CA ARG A 27 -6.29 -5.64 0.32
C ARG A 27 -7.33 -6.20 -0.64
N GLN A 28 -8.61 -5.91 -0.45
CA GLN A 28 -9.67 -6.39 -1.33
C GLN A 28 -9.72 -5.63 -2.66
N GLU A 29 -9.60 -4.30 -2.62
CA GLU A 29 -9.78 -3.45 -3.81
C GLU A 29 -8.47 -3.29 -4.60
N CYS A 30 -7.34 -3.08 -3.92
CA CYS A 30 -6.09 -2.70 -4.59
C CYS A 30 -5.28 -3.89 -5.12
N THR A 31 -5.60 -5.15 -4.77
CA THR A 31 -4.93 -6.34 -5.32
C THR A 31 -5.62 -6.92 -6.55
N ARG A 32 -6.68 -6.29 -7.04
CA ARG A 32 -7.46 -6.79 -8.19
C ARG A 32 -6.67 -6.74 -9.50
N CYS A 33 -5.69 -5.84 -9.60
CA CYS A 33 -4.90 -5.62 -10.81
C CYS A 33 -3.42 -5.99 -10.62
N HIS A 34 -2.82 -5.72 -9.45
CA HIS A 34 -1.41 -5.99 -9.18
C HIS A 34 -1.12 -6.12 -7.66
N PRO A 35 0.07 -6.60 -7.25
CA PRO A 35 0.49 -6.62 -5.85
C PRO A 35 0.65 -5.21 -5.23
N LEU A 36 0.62 -5.11 -3.90
CA LEU A 36 0.66 -3.83 -3.16
C LEU A 36 2.06 -3.25 -2.91
N ARG A 37 3.11 -3.81 -3.52
CA ARG A 37 4.50 -3.37 -3.30
C ARG A 37 4.72 -1.87 -3.58
N ASN A 38 3.95 -1.32 -4.52
CA ASN A 38 4.06 0.08 -4.93
C ASN A 38 3.56 1.06 -3.84
N ILE A 39 2.73 0.60 -2.90
CA ILE A 39 2.25 1.41 -1.78
C ILE A 39 3.37 1.56 -0.74
N VAL A 40 4.06 0.45 -0.44
CA VAL A 40 5.15 0.44 0.55
C VAL A 40 6.33 1.31 0.10
N ASN A 41 6.56 1.37 -1.22
CA ASN A 41 7.65 2.13 -1.83
C ASN A 41 7.22 3.52 -2.33
N SER A 42 6.02 4.01 -1.98
CA SER A 42 5.59 5.33 -2.43
C SER A 42 6.21 6.45 -1.57
N ASP A 43 6.33 7.64 -2.16
CA ASP A 43 6.71 8.87 -1.43
C ASP A 43 5.61 9.37 -0.47
N GLY A 44 4.47 8.66 -0.43
CA GLY A 44 3.26 9.07 0.26
C GLY A 44 2.55 10.24 -0.42
N PHE A 45 1.29 10.44 -0.05
CA PHE A 45 0.45 11.50 -0.61
C PHE A 45 -0.52 12.02 0.45
N THR A 46 -1.01 13.24 0.26
CA THR A 46 -2.18 13.74 1.01
C THR A 46 -3.44 12.97 0.60
N ALA A 47 -4.50 13.02 1.40
CA ALA A 47 -5.76 12.33 1.07
C ALA A 47 -6.35 12.71 -0.31
N PRO A 48 -6.40 14.00 -0.71
CA PRO A 48 -6.85 14.37 -2.06
C PRO A 48 -5.96 13.79 -3.16
N GLN A 49 -4.64 13.82 -2.98
CA GLN A 49 -3.69 13.27 -3.94
C GLN A 49 -3.81 11.74 -4.05
N TRP A 50 -4.02 11.03 -2.94
CA TRP A 50 -4.31 9.60 -2.96
C TRP A 50 -5.58 9.28 -3.74
N ARG A 51 -6.67 10.03 -3.52
CA ARG A 51 -7.91 9.88 -4.28
C ARG A 51 -7.66 10.02 -5.77
N ASP A 52 -7.02 11.12 -6.18
CA ASP A 52 -6.73 11.40 -7.59
C ASP A 52 -5.84 10.33 -8.23
N PHE A 53 -4.89 9.79 -7.47
CA PHE A 53 -4.00 8.73 -7.94
C PHE A 53 -4.75 7.40 -8.15
N ILE A 54 -5.59 7.00 -7.19
CA ILE A 54 -6.32 5.72 -7.24
C ILE A 54 -7.30 5.66 -8.42
N VAL A 55 -8.03 6.74 -8.68
CA VAL A 55 -9.05 6.79 -9.75
C VAL A 55 -8.43 6.82 -11.16
N ARG A 56 -7.12 7.05 -11.29
CA ARG A 56 -6.40 6.88 -12.56
C ARG A 56 -6.08 5.43 -12.88
N MET A 57 -6.09 4.56 -11.89
CA MET A 57 -5.69 3.15 -12.01
C MET A 57 -6.85 2.17 -11.83
N THR A 58 -7.94 2.63 -11.22
CA THR A 58 -9.06 1.80 -10.78
C THR A 58 -10.38 2.45 -11.15
N ASP A 59 -11.46 1.69 -11.00
CA ASP A 59 -12.85 2.15 -11.11
C ASP A 59 -13.48 2.39 -9.73
N LEU A 60 -12.66 2.54 -8.67
CA LEU A 60 -13.11 2.51 -7.28
C LEU A 60 -14.03 3.68 -6.93
N GLU A 61 -14.02 4.76 -7.71
CA GLU A 61 -14.98 5.86 -7.63
C GLU A 61 -16.44 5.44 -7.81
N ASN A 62 -16.70 4.29 -8.44
CA ASN A 62 -18.04 3.71 -8.52
C ASN A 62 -18.49 3.05 -7.20
N ARG A 63 -17.62 2.99 -6.20
CA ARG A 63 -17.86 2.43 -4.85
C ARG A 63 -17.34 3.43 -3.81
N PRO A 64 -18.02 4.59 -3.64
CA PRO A 64 -17.48 5.74 -2.90
C PRO A 64 -17.13 5.42 -1.44
N GLU A 65 -17.91 4.57 -0.75
CA GLU A 65 -17.60 4.15 0.62
C GLU A 65 -16.25 3.41 0.72
N ASN A 66 -15.96 2.53 -0.26
CA ASN A 66 -14.67 1.83 -0.29
C ASN A 66 -13.53 2.78 -0.68
N LEU A 67 -13.78 3.70 -1.61
CA LEU A 67 -12.78 4.72 -1.98
C LEU A 67 -12.40 5.58 -0.77
N ASP A 68 -13.37 6.03 0.01
CA ASP A 68 -13.15 6.85 1.21
C ASP A 68 -12.31 6.10 2.26
N VAL A 69 -12.63 4.83 2.50
CA VAL A 69 -11.86 3.98 3.43
C VAL A 69 -10.42 3.77 2.94
N VAL A 70 -10.22 3.50 1.65
CA VAL A 70 -8.88 3.31 1.07
C VAL A 70 -8.07 4.60 1.18
N VAL A 71 -8.65 5.74 0.80
CA VAL A 71 -7.99 7.05 0.86
C VAL A 71 -7.60 7.41 2.29
N ALA A 72 -8.51 7.22 3.25
CA ALA A 72 -8.25 7.49 4.66
C ALA A 72 -7.10 6.61 5.20
N TYR A 73 -7.11 5.32 4.87
CA TYR A 73 -6.04 4.40 5.27
C TYR A 73 -4.69 4.83 4.68
N LEU A 74 -4.63 5.10 3.38
CA LEU A 74 -3.37 5.45 2.71
C LEU A 74 -2.82 6.79 3.19
N ALA A 75 -3.66 7.81 3.36
CA ALA A 75 -3.22 9.11 3.87
C ALA A 75 -2.70 9.04 5.31
N LYS A 76 -3.28 8.17 6.15
CA LYS A 76 -2.85 7.97 7.54
C LYS A 76 -1.49 7.27 7.63
N HIS A 77 -1.28 6.26 6.80
CA HIS A 77 -0.13 5.35 6.92
C HIS A 77 1.02 5.68 5.96
N PHE A 78 0.71 6.37 4.87
CA PHE A 78 1.65 6.81 3.83
C PHE A 78 1.39 8.31 3.53
N PRO A 79 1.54 9.20 4.53
CA PRO A 79 1.47 10.64 4.32
C PRO A 79 2.69 11.10 3.49
N PRO A 80 2.62 12.28 2.84
CA PRO A 80 3.77 12.81 2.13
C PRO A 80 4.92 13.00 3.11
N TYR A 81 6.15 12.76 2.66
CA TYR A 81 7.34 13.10 3.44
C TYR A 81 7.33 14.61 3.75
N ALA A 82 7.32 14.95 5.04
CA ALA A 82 7.66 16.27 5.53
C ALA A 82 9.13 16.20 5.99
N PRO A 83 10.07 16.90 5.33
CA PRO A 83 11.40 17.05 5.89
C PRO A 83 11.27 17.75 7.24
N ASP A 84 12.01 17.27 8.26
CA ASP A 84 12.20 18.04 9.48
C ASP A 84 12.87 19.38 9.11
N ASP A 85 12.31 20.50 9.59
CA ASP A 85 12.80 21.88 9.35
C ASP A 85 14.24 22.11 9.84
#